data_AF-A0A3N4Z572-F1
#
_entry.id   AF-A0A3N4Z572-F1
#
_cell.length_a   1.000
_cell.length_b   1.000
_cell.length_c   1.000
_cell.angle_alpha   90.00
_cell.angle_beta   90.00
_cell.angle_gamma   90.00
#
_symmetry.space_group_name_H-M   'P 1'
#
loop_
_entity.id
_entity.type
_entity.pdbx_description
1 polymer ?
#
loop_
_entity_poly.entity_id
_entity_poly.type
_entity_poly.pdbx_seq_one_letter_code
_entity_poly.pdbx_strand_id
1 'polypeptide(L)'
;MPNPKSPSLHAMFVALTEILETLGEDRIARLTLLRGGTVTIEPVHLSEGADIARDLGLSETFIQRLAVPTVADWCGTVLGLECHVRALAGREE
;
A
#
# COMPACT_ATOMS: atom_id res chain seq x y z
N MET A 1 18.11 -2.80 -19.25
CA MET A 1 17.50 -4.08 -19.67
C MET A 1 16.07 -4.09 -19.13
N PRO A 2 15.03 -4.37 -19.94
CA PRO A 2 13.68 -4.51 -19.40
C PRO A 2 13.65 -5.75 -18.48
N ASN A 3 13.24 -5.55 -17.23
CA ASN A 3 13.20 -6.57 -16.18
C ASN A 3 12.22 -7.69 -16.59
N PRO A 4 12.61 -8.97 -16.61
CA PRO A 4 11.73 -10.04 -17.06
C PRO A 4 10.60 -10.24 -16.03
N LYS A 5 9.37 -9.90 -16.46
CA LYS A 5 8.07 -10.08 -15.80
C LYS A 5 7.59 -8.98 -14.86
N SER A 6 7.52 -7.73 -15.33
CA SER A 6 6.48 -6.84 -14.80
C SER A 6 5.11 -7.49 -15.04
N PRO A 7 4.21 -7.53 -14.05
CA PRO A 7 2.87 -8.08 -14.25
C PRO A 7 2.16 -7.34 -15.40
N SER A 8 1.34 -8.07 -16.15
CA SER A 8 0.52 -7.46 -17.19
C SER A 8 -0.42 -6.42 -16.56
N LEU A 9 -0.77 -5.37 -17.31
CA LEU A 9 -1.70 -4.35 -16.82
C LEU A 9 -3.04 -4.95 -16.38
N HIS A 10 -3.52 -5.96 -17.09
CA HIS A 10 -4.73 -6.69 -16.72
C HIS A 10 -4.58 -7.41 -15.36
N ALA A 11 -3.48 -8.14 -15.17
CA ALA A 11 -3.21 -8.82 -13.89
C ALA A 11 -3.10 -7.83 -12.73
N MET A 12 -2.51 -6.65 -12.96
CA MET A 12 -2.45 -5.59 -11.95
C MET A 12 -3.85 -5.09 -11.56
N PHE A 13 -4.76 -4.90 -12.51
CA PHE A 13 -6.14 -4.49 -12.20
C PHE A 13 -6.95 -5.56 -11.46
N VAL A 14 -6.76 -6.84 -11.79
CA VAL A 14 -7.40 -7.94 -11.06
C VAL A 14 -6.96 -7.93 -9.59
N ALA A 15 -5.65 -7.92 -9.34
CA ALA A 15 -5.11 -7.87 -7.99
C ALA A 15 -5.55 -6.61 -7.21
N LEU A 16 -5.62 -5.44 -7.86
CA LEU A 16 -6.13 -4.22 -7.23
C LEU A 16 -7.59 -4.33 -6.81
N THR A 17 -8.42 -5.01 -7.60
CA THR A 17 -9.83 -5.22 -7.27
C THR A 17 -9.96 -6.09 -6.02
N GLU A 18 -9.21 -7.19 -5.94
CA GLU A 18 -9.19 -8.07 -4.76
C GLU A 18 -8.66 -7.36 -3.51
N ILE A 19 -7.64 -6.51 -3.66
CA ILE A 19 -7.12 -5.65 -2.58
C ILE A 19 -8.22 -4.70 -2.08
N LEU A 20 -8.94 -4.04 -2.99
CA LEU A 20 -10.02 -3.12 -2.63
C LEU A 20 -11.20 -3.84 -1.95
N GLU A 21 -11.57 -5.02 -2.41
CA GLU A 21 -12.59 -5.86 -1.79
C GLU A 21 -12.21 -6.26 -0.35
N THR A 22 -10.93 -6.52 -0.11
CA THR A 22 -10.41 -6.84 1.23
C THR A 22 -10.43 -5.62 2.16
N LEU A 23 -10.00 -4.46 1.66
CA LEU A 23 -9.83 -3.26 2.47
C LEU A 23 -11.14 -2.51 2.72
N GLY A 24 -12.08 -2.58 1.77
CA GLY A 24 -13.22 -1.68 1.69
C GLY A 24 -12.84 -0.35 1.05
N GLU A 25 -13.49 -0.02 -0.07
CA GLU A 25 -13.19 1.17 -0.86
C GLU A 25 -13.31 2.48 -0.06
N ASP A 26 -14.23 2.53 0.90
CA ASP A 26 -14.51 3.72 1.73
C ASP A 26 -13.32 4.15 2.61
N ARG A 27 -12.37 3.26 2.87
CA ARG A 27 -11.17 3.55 3.66
C ARG A 27 -10.04 4.14 2.82
N ILE A 28 -10.15 4.12 1.50
CA ILE A 28 -9.06 4.45 0.57
C ILE A 28 -9.34 5.77 -0.15
N ALA A 29 -8.51 6.78 0.09
CA ALA A 29 -8.63 8.07 -0.61
C ALA A 29 -8.02 8.03 -2.01
N ARG A 30 -6.94 7.27 -2.18
CA ARG A 30 -6.21 7.20 -3.46
C ARG A 30 -5.44 5.89 -3.59
N LEU A 31 -5.48 5.34 -4.80
CA LEU A 31 -4.57 4.30 -5.27
C LEU A 31 -3.73 4.84 -6.42
N THR A 32 -2.42 4.60 -6.34
CA THR A 32 -1.49 4.87 -7.43
C THR A 32 -0.85 3.57 -7.88
N LEU A 33 -1.13 3.15 -9.12
CA LEU A 33 -0.46 2.02 -9.75
C LEU A 33 0.70 2.54 -10.61
N LEU A 34 1.91 2.08 -10.33
CA LEU A 34 3.11 2.40 -11.10
C LEU A 34 3.46 1.27 -12.06
N ARG A 35 4.06 1.64 -13.19
CA ARG A 35 4.58 0.67 -14.15
C ARG A 35 5.71 -0.12 -13.48
N GLY A 36 5.49 -1.42 -13.30
CA GLY A 36 6.42 -2.31 -12.58
C GLY A 36 5.73 -3.21 -11.57
N GLY A 37 4.47 -2.91 -11.21
CA GLY A 37 3.72 -3.69 -10.23
C GLY A 37 3.71 -3.09 -8.83
N THR A 38 4.24 -1.87 -8.67
CA THR A 38 4.20 -1.15 -7.39
C THR A 38 2.87 -0.39 -7.25
N VAL A 39 2.23 -0.53 -6.10
CA VAL A 39 0.97 0.14 -5.75
C VAL A 39 1.19 0.95 -4.48
N THR A 40 0.83 2.23 -4.52
CA THR A 40 0.73 3.05 -3.32
C THR A 40 -0.73 3.24 -2.94
N ILE A 41 -1.03 2.98 -1.67
CA ILE A 41 -2.34 3.05 -1.05
C ILE A 41 -2.32 4.21 -0.05
N GLU A 42 -3.18 5.19 -0.27
CA GLU A 42 -3.34 6.35 0.61
C GLU A 42 -4.70 6.23 1.31
N PRO A 43 -4.72 6.00 2.62
CA PRO A 43 -5.96 5.97 3.39
C PRO A 43 -6.68 7.31 3.41
N VAL A 44 -8.00 7.30 3.61
CA VAL A 44 -8.77 8.52 3.93
C VAL A 44 -8.29 9.14 5.24
N HIS A 45 -7.99 8.29 6.23
CA HIS A 45 -7.44 8.69 7.52
C HIS A 45 -6.09 8.01 7.76
N LEU A 46 -5.00 8.80 7.83
CA LEU A 46 -3.65 8.27 8.08
C LEU A 46 -3.54 7.51 9.42
N SER A 47 -4.43 7.77 10.38
CA SER A 47 -4.51 7.01 11.65
C SER A 47 -4.94 5.56 11.47
N GLU A 48 -5.60 5.21 10.37
CA GLU A 48 -6.03 3.85 10.02
C GLU A 48 -5.00 3.11 9.17
N GLY A 49 -3.97 3.80 8.67
CA GLY A 49 -3.02 3.22 7.71
C GLY A 49 -2.27 1.99 8.25
N ALA A 50 -1.96 1.95 9.54
CA ALA A 50 -1.32 0.79 10.15
C ALA A 50 -2.26 -0.43 10.19
N ASP A 51 -3.56 -0.21 10.43
CA ASP A 51 -4.55 -1.29 10.46
C ASP A 51 -4.81 -1.80 9.04
N ILE A 52 -4.94 -0.90 8.06
CA ILE A 52 -5.00 -1.24 6.63
C ILE A 52 -3.78 -2.06 6.19
N ALA A 53 -2.58 -1.65 6.60
CA ALA A 53 -1.35 -2.37 6.30
C ALA A 53 -1.36 -3.80 6.88
N ARG A 54 -1.85 -3.96 8.12
CA ARG A 54 -1.99 -5.28 8.76
C ARG A 54 -3.06 -6.14 8.11
N ASP A 55 -4.19 -5.56 7.72
CA ASP A 55 -5.26 -6.25 6.98
C ASP A 55 -4.72 -6.86 5.67
N LEU A 56 -3.75 -6.20 5.04
CA LEU A 56 -3.04 -6.68 3.85
C LEU A 56 -1.85 -7.62 4.14
N GLY A 57 -1.52 -7.85 5.41
CA GLY A 57 -0.38 -8.67 5.81
C GLY A 57 0.98 -8.00 5.58
N LEU A 58 1.04 -6.67 5.49
CA LEU A 58 2.31 -5.95 5.36
C LEU A 58 3.07 -5.96 6.69
N SER A 59 4.37 -6.24 6.65
CA SER A 59 5.20 -6.42 7.84
C SER A 59 6.43 -5.50 7.88
N GLU A 60 6.81 -4.90 6.76
CA GLU A 60 7.97 -4.00 6.70
C GLU A 60 7.51 -2.56 6.86
N THR A 61 8.25 -1.76 7.65
CA THR A 61 7.89 -0.37 7.94
C THR A 61 9.09 0.54 7.87
N PHE A 62 8.94 1.66 7.16
CA PHE A 62 9.92 2.73 7.09
C PHE A 62 9.35 4.04 7.63
N ILE A 63 9.95 4.59 8.69
CA ILE A 63 9.49 5.84 9.31
C ILE A 63 10.13 7.04 8.60
N GLN A 64 9.29 7.90 8.03
CA GLN A 64 9.69 9.15 7.40
C GLN A 64 9.59 10.31 8.39
N ARG A 65 10.70 10.60 9.07
CA ARG A 65 10.79 11.66 10.11
C ARG A 65 10.76 13.09 9.59
N LEU A 66 10.95 13.29 8.28
CA LEU A 66 10.97 14.62 7.66
C LEU A 66 9.59 15.07 7.13
N ALA A 67 8.57 14.20 7.23
CA ALA A 67 7.19 14.56 6.91
C ALA A 67 6.50 15.19 8.13
N VAL A 68 5.57 16.13 7.89
CA VAL A 68 4.68 16.70 8.92
C VAL A 68 3.22 16.44 8.51
N PRO A 69 2.46 15.61 9.25
CA PRO A 69 2.90 14.83 10.41
C PRO A 69 3.93 13.75 10.03
N THR A 70 4.65 13.22 11.02
CA THR A 70 5.54 12.07 10.81
C THR A 70 4.72 10.88 10.30
N VAL A 71 5.13 10.29 9.17
CA VAL A 71 4.45 9.16 8.56
C VAL A 71 5.33 7.91 8.55
N ALA A 72 4.69 6.75 8.57
CA ALA A 72 5.30 5.47 8.28
C ALA A 72 4.82 4.98 6.91
N ASP A 73 5.73 4.43 6.13
CA ASP A 73 5.43 3.70 4.90
C ASP A 73 5.53 2.20 5.21
N TRP A 74 4.40 1.52 5.17
CA TRP A 74 4.32 0.07 5.33
C TRP A 74 4.42 -0.57 3.96
N CYS A 75 5.28 -1.57 3.78
CA CYS A 75 5.45 -2.22 2.49
C CYS A 75 5.50 -3.75 2.57
N GLY A 76 5.29 -4.37 1.41
CA GLY A 76 5.29 -5.82 1.25
C GLY A 76 4.72 -6.24 -0.11
N THR A 77 4.68 -7.54 -0.37
CA THR A 77 4.10 -8.08 -1.60
C THR A 77 2.71 -8.65 -1.35
N VAL A 78 1.71 -8.17 -2.08
CA VAL A 78 0.31 -8.64 -2.03
C VAL A 78 -0.12 -9.01 -3.44
N LEU A 79 -0.57 -10.25 -3.65
CA LEU A 79 -1.02 -10.74 -4.96
C LEU A 79 0.01 -10.49 -6.11
N GLY A 80 1.30 -10.53 -5.77
CA GLY A 80 2.39 -10.27 -6.71
C GLY A 80 2.64 -8.80 -7.05
N LEU A 81 1.95 -7.86 -6.36
CA LEU A 81 2.20 -6.43 -6.41
C LEU A 81 3.01 -5.99 -5.19
N GLU A 82 3.95 -5.08 -5.39
CA GLU A 82 4.66 -4.41 -4.30
C GLU A 82 3.76 -3.29 -3.76
N CYS A 83 3.16 -3.50 -2.60
CA CYS A 83 2.21 -2.58 -1.99
C CYS A 83 2.88 -1.71 -0.95
N HIS A 84 2.51 -0.43 -0.94
CA HIS A 84 2.91 0.56 0.04
C HIS A 84 1.67 1.21 0.64
N VAL A 85 1.55 1.23 1.97
CA VAL A 85 0.46 1.89 2.69
C VAL A 85 1.04 2.97 3.58
N ARG A 86 0.56 4.21 3.44
CA ARG A 86 0.94 5.31 4.33
C ARG A 86 0.14 5.29 5.62
N ALA A 87 0.82 5.50 6.74
CA ALA A 87 0.23 5.62 8.07
C ALA A 87 0.86 6.77 8.86
N LEU A 88 0.24 7.19 9.96
CA LEU A 88 0.93 8.00 10.97
C LEU A 88 2.03 7.16 11.64
N ALA A 89 3.20 7.74 11.85
CA ALA A 89 4.25 7.10 12.65
C ALA A 89 3.98 7.30 14.15
N GLY A 90 4.25 6.27 14.96
CA GLY A 90 4.18 6.37 16.43
C GLY A 90 2.90 5.83 17.07
N ARG A 91 2.05 5.09 16.35
CA ARG A 91 1.10 4.14 16.97
C ARG A 91 1.80 2.78 17.13
N GLU A 92 2.82 2.76 17.99
CA GLU A 92 3.22 1.52 18.65
C GLU A 92 2.26 1.36 19.83
N GLU A 93 1.32 0.42 19.73
CA GLU A 93 0.72 -0.20 20.92
C GLU A 93 1.59 -1.39 21.33
#